data_AF-A0A924Z0W0-F1
#
_entry.id   AF-A0A924Z0W0-F1
#
_cell.length_a   1.000
_cell.length_b   1.000
_cell.length_c   1.000
_cell.angle_alpha   90.00
_cell.angle_beta   90.00
_cell.angle_gamma   90.00
#
_symmetry.space_group_name_H-M   'P 1'
#
loop_
_entity.id
_entity.type
_entity.pdbx_description
1 polymer ?
#
loop_
_entity_poly.entity_id
_entity_poly.type
_entity_poly.pdbx_seq_one_letter_code
_entity_poly.pdbx_strand_id
1 'polypeptide(L)'
;LLRSMQQAVYTSGNAGHFGLAYPAYTHFTSPIRPYPDLLVHRVIKGILTGKRYLLDASKMDVPMPTKRPGRAAPVNPATASTDTERWDVVGAHCSANERRADEASRDVEAWLKCRYMREHLGEEFAGTVSAVTSFGLFVLLDALYVEGLIHITELGGEYYRFEEVRQELRGERTGIRFATGTRVQIQVSRVDLDGRKIDFRLVSPRSDEAKLVARAFRDKAGDKAGLPPAAPATAVEALDQVRRADREAKRDTKASRSGRAVARPVKAAKQASGKPVGKPAGKTGGEPRTKKRR
;
A
#
# COMPACT_ATOMS: atom_id res chain seq x y z
N LEU A 1 12.28 -15.96 0.59
CA LEU A 1 13.04 -16.65 -0.49
C LEU A 1 13.73 -15.66 -1.42
N LEU A 2 13.04 -14.69 -2.05
CA LEU A 2 13.69 -13.76 -2.99
C LEU A 2 14.86 -12.95 -2.36
N ARG A 3 14.72 -12.50 -1.11
CA ARG A 3 15.78 -11.75 -0.40
C ARG A 3 17.01 -12.59 -0.03
N SER A 4 16.94 -13.92 -0.09
CA SER A 4 18.09 -14.80 0.17
C SER A 4 18.83 -15.19 -1.11
N MET A 5 18.36 -14.76 -2.28
CA MET A 5 19.03 -15.02 -3.56
C MET A 5 20.19 -14.04 -3.76
N GLN A 6 21.23 -14.50 -4.45
CA GLN A 6 22.35 -13.64 -4.83
C GLN A 6 21.94 -12.72 -5.98
N GLN A 7 22.50 -11.51 -6.00
CA GLN A 7 22.35 -10.60 -7.12
C GLN A 7 23.12 -11.12 -8.34
N ALA A 8 22.48 -11.09 -9.51
CA ALA A 8 23.13 -11.44 -10.77
C ALA A 8 24.26 -10.44 -11.11
N VAL A 9 25.30 -10.93 -11.79
CA VAL A 9 26.49 -10.15 -12.16
C VAL A 9 27.00 -10.61 -13.53
N TYR A 10 27.69 -9.72 -14.25
CA TYR A 10 28.43 -10.06 -15.46
C TYR A 10 29.80 -10.65 -15.08
N THR A 11 30.09 -11.85 -15.58
CA THR A 11 31.35 -12.57 -15.36
C THR A 11 31.91 -13.08 -16.69
N SER A 12 33.24 -13.22 -16.79
CA SER A 12 33.87 -13.83 -17.97
C SER A 12 33.59 -15.33 -18.07
N GLY A 13 33.60 -16.02 -16.92
CA GLY A 13 33.25 -17.43 -16.79
C GLY A 13 31.75 -17.66 -16.74
N ASN A 14 31.29 -18.75 -17.36
CA ASN A 14 29.91 -19.22 -17.26
C ASN A 14 29.72 -20.05 -15.99
N ALA A 15 28.92 -19.55 -15.04
CA ALA A 15 28.52 -20.26 -13.82
C ALA A 15 27.05 -20.74 -13.86
N GLY A 16 26.37 -20.57 -15.00
CA GLY A 16 24.92 -20.75 -15.13
C GLY A 16 24.12 -19.62 -14.49
N HIS A 17 22.79 -19.69 -14.61
CA HIS A 17 21.87 -18.69 -14.06
C HIS A 17 20.79 -19.36 -13.20
N PHE A 18 21.00 -19.39 -11.89
CA PHE A 18 20.12 -20.06 -10.93
C PHE A 18 18.65 -19.60 -11.03
N GLY A 19 18.41 -18.29 -11.06
CA GLY A 19 17.05 -17.75 -11.10
C GLY A 19 16.28 -18.03 -12.39
N LEU A 20 16.95 -18.45 -13.48
CA LEU A 20 16.33 -18.80 -14.75
C LEU A 20 16.43 -20.31 -15.04
N ALA A 21 17.09 -21.07 -14.16
CA ALA A 21 17.37 -22.49 -14.33
C ALA A 21 18.08 -22.86 -15.65
N TYR A 22 18.97 -21.99 -16.16
CA TYR A 22 19.77 -22.26 -17.36
C TYR A 22 21.24 -22.56 -17.05
N PRO A 23 21.88 -23.52 -17.74
CA PRO A 23 23.30 -23.83 -17.56
C PRO A 23 24.24 -22.78 -18.19
N ALA A 24 23.75 -21.98 -19.14
CA ALA A 24 24.48 -20.88 -19.75
C ALA A 24 23.49 -19.76 -20.10
N TYR A 25 23.84 -18.52 -19.76
CA TYR A 25 23.03 -17.35 -20.05
C TYR A 25 23.91 -16.11 -20.23
N THR A 26 23.55 -15.26 -21.19
CA THR A 26 24.17 -13.95 -21.41
C THR A 26 23.16 -13.00 -22.05
N HIS A 27 23.31 -11.70 -21.80
CA HIS A 27 22.48 -10.69 -22.47
C HIS A 27 22.96 -10.46 -23.92
N PHE A 28 22.01 -10.27 -24.83
CA PHE A 28 22.29 -10.11 -26.27
C PHE A 28 21.28 -9.22 -27.00
N THR A 29 20.03 -9.16 -26.54
CA THR A 29 18.90 -8.63 -27.32
C THR A 29 18.78 -7.11 -27.29
N SER A 30 19.59 -6.39 -26.51
CA SER A 30 19.39 -4.97 -26.24
C SER A 30 20.62 -4.07 -26.49
N PRO A 31 21.47 -4.23 -27.52
CA PRO A 31 22.80 -3.58 -27.65
C PRO A 31 22.84 -2.04 -27.56
N ILE A 32 21.71 -1.35 -27.63
CA ILE A 32 21.60 0.11 -27.50
C ILE A 32 21.73 0.57 -26.03
N ARG A 33 21.31 -0.24 -25.05
CA ARG A 33 21.15 0.22 -23.64
C ARG A 33 22.06 -0.48 -22.61
N PRO A 34 22.49 -1.75 -22.76
CA PRO A 34 23.55 -2.34 -21.96
C PRO A 34 24.81 -2.53 -22.80
N TYR A 35 25.93 -2.04 -22.27
CA TYR A 35 27.23 -2.25 -22.88
C TYR A 35 27.61 -3.74 -23.05
N PRO A 36 27.26 -4.67 -22.13
CA PRO A 36 27.53 -6.10 -22.31
C PRO A 36 26.99 -6.69 -23.62
N ASP A 37 25.74 -6.39 -23.99
CA ASP A 37 25.14 -6.85 -25.24
C ASP A 37 25.95 -6.40 -26.45
N LEU A 38 26.39 -5.14 -26.46
CA LEU A 38 27.21 -4.58 -27.54
C LEU A 38 28.55 -5.32 -27.68
N LEU A 39 29.16 -5.76 -26.58
CA LEU A 39 30.37 -6.58 -26.62
C LEU A 39 30.08 -7.97 -27.18
N VAL A 40 28.98 -8.60 -26.77
CA VAL A 40 28.56 -9.91 -27.30
C VAL A 40 28.34 -9.83 -28.82
N HIS A 41 27.69 -8.78 -29.31
CA HIS A 41 27.52 -8.54 -30.75
C HIS A 41 28.87 -8.42 -31.48
N ARG A 42 29.85 -7.69 -30.90
CA ARG A 42 31.20 -7.55 -31.47
C ARG A 42 31.96 -8.87 -31.49
N VAL A 43 31.86 -9.67 -30.43
CA VAL A 43 32.48 -10.99 -30.33
C VAL A 43 31.88 -11.94 -31.38
N ILE A 44 30.55 -12.01 -31.48
CA ILE A 44 29.87 -12.83 -32.50
C ILE A 44 30.30 -12.42 -33.91
N LYS A 45 30.34 -11.12 -34.21
CA LYS A 45 30.81 -10.62 -35.51
C LYS A 45 32.28 -10.98 -35.78
N GLY A 46 33.13 -10.94 -34.75
CA GLY A 46 34.52 -11.40 -34.84
C GLY A 46 34.58 -12.87 -35.23
N ILE A 47 33.87 -13.74 -34.50
CA ILE A 47 33.81 -15.18 -34.75
C ILE A 47 33.34 -15.48 -36.18
N LEU A 48 32.25 -14.83 -36.63
CA LEU A 48 31.71 -15.00 -37.98
C LEU A 48 32.69 -14.55 -39.09
N THR A 49 33.63 -13.65 -38.78
CA THR A 49 34.66 -13.17 -39.73
C THR A 49 36.01 -13.87 -39.54
N GLY A 50 36.09 -14.89 -38.69
CA GLY A 50 37.33 -15.61 -38.38
C GLY A 50 38.37 -14.79 -37.61
N LYS A 51 37.95 -13.68 -36.96
CA LYS A 51 38.82 -12.79 -36.19
C LYS A 51 38.52 -12.88 -34.70
N ARG A 52 39.55 -12.92 -33.87
CA ARG A 52 39.37 -12.78 -32.41
C ARG A 52 39.14 -11.32 -32.06
N TYR A 53 38.04 -11.02 -31.37
CA TYR A 53 37.80 -9.69 -30.84
C TYR A 53 38.73 -9.43 -29.66
N LEU A 54 39.56 -8.39 -29.74
CA LEU A 54 40.47 -7.98 -28.67
C LEU A 54 39.86 -6.78 -27.95
N LEU A 55 39.54 -6.98 -26.67
CA LEU A 55 39.03 -5.94 -25.81
C LEU A 55 40.19 -5.13 -25.22
N ASP A 56 40.06 -3.80 -25.23
CA ASP A 56 40.92 -2.90 -24.49
C ASP A 56 40.20 -2.49 -23.20
N ALA A 57 40.65 -3.06 -22.07
CA ALA A 57 40.09 -2.80 -20.76
C ALA A 57 40.80 -1.65 -20.01
N SER A 58 41.86 -1.05 -20.59
CA SER A 58 42.71 -0.06 -19.91
C SER A 58 41.99 1.23 -19.52
N LYS A 59 40.89 1.55 -20.21
CA LYS A 59 40.09 2.78 -19.99
C LYS A 59 38.86 2.56 -19.11
N MET A 60 38.66 1.36 -18.58
CA MET A 60 37.49 1.01 -17.77
C MET A 60 37.74 1.36 -16.30
N ASP A 61 36.79 2.06 -15.69
CA ASP A 61 36.81 2.38 -14.26
C ASP A 61 36.10 1.28 -13.44
N VAL A 62 36.86 0.43 -12.77
CA VAL A 62 36.28 -0.59 -11.90
C VAL A 62 36.26 -0.06 -10.47
N PRO A 63 35.08 0.13 -9.86
CA PRO A 63 35.02 0.46 -8.45
C PRO A 63 35.67 -0.67 -7.66
N MET A 64 36.76 -0.37 -6.96
CA MET A 64 37.43 -1.30 -6.07
C MET A 64 36.44 -1.70 -4.97
N PRO A 65 35.97 -2.97 -4.89
CA PRO A 65 35.21 -3.42 -3.74
C PRO A 65 35.99 -3.16 -2.45
N THR A 66 35.27 -2.76 -1.41
CA THR A 66 35.81 -2.73 -0.04
C THR A 66 36.40 -4.10 0.28
N LYS A 67 37.64 -4.16 0.76
CA LYS A 67 38.34 -5.42 1.09
C LYS A 67 37.47 -6.25 2.03
N ARG A 68 36.83 -7.30 1.52
CA ARG A 68 36.18 -8.33 2.33
C ARG A 68 37.17 -9.49 2.51
N PRO A 69 37.39 -9.99 3.73
CA PRO A 69 38.29 -11.11 3.95
C PRO A 69 37.79 -12.34 3.16
N GLY A 70 38.68 -12.98 2.40
CA GLY A 70 38.39 -14.20 1.64
C GLY A 70 37.91 -14.02 0.19
N ARG A 71 37.74 -12.79 -0.31
CA ARG A 71 37.42 -12.55 -1.74
C ARG A 71 38.67 -12.11 -2.49
N ALA A 72 38.92 -12.73 -3.65
CA ALA A 72 40.04 -12.35 -4.51
C ALA A 72 39.99 -10.85 -4.83
N ALA A 73 41.16 -10.20 -4.80
CA ALA A 73 41.25 -8.78 -5.11
C ALA A 73 40.74 -8.54 -6.55
N PRO A 74 40.01 -7.44 -6.80
CA PRO A 74 39.63 -7.05 -8.15
C PRO A 74 40.89 -6.90 -9.01
N VAL A 75 40.84 -7.41 -10.24
CA VAL A 75 41.93 -7.27 -11.21
C VAL A 75 42.08 -5.79 -11.55
N ASN A 76 43.29 -5.26 -11.46
CA ASN A 76 43.56 -3.86 -11.79
C ASN A 76 43.50 -3.67 -13.32
N PRO A 77 42.67 -2.73 -13.85
CA PRO A 77 42.53 -2.50 -15.29
C PRO A 77 43.85 -2.25 -16.01
N ALA A 78 44.81 -1.61 -15.34
CA ALA A 78 46.11 -1.28 -15.92
C ALA A 78 47.08 -2.48 -16.02
N THR A 79 46.86 -3.54 -15.25
CA THR A 79 47.74 -4.72 -15.21
C THR A 79 47.12 -5.96 -15.85
N ALA A 80 45.90 -5.85 -16.39
CA ALA A 80 45.20 -6.97 -17.03
C ALA A 80 45.93 -7.38 -18.33
N SER A 81 46.68 -8.47 -18.23
CA SER A 81 47.57 -8.95 -19.29
C SER A 81 46.88 -10.03 -20.13
N THR A 82 46.12 -10.92 -19.49
CA THR A 82 45.42 -12.00 -20.17
C THR A 82 44.06 -11.56 -20.71
N ASP A 83 43.57 -12.23 -21.76
CA ASP A 83 42.26 -11.95 -22.34
C ASP A 83 41.15 -12.13 -21.29
N THR A 84 41.22 -13.21 -20.50
CA THR A 84 40.27 -13.48 -19.41
C THR A 84 40.25 -12.38 -18.36
N GLU A 85 41.42 -11.90 -17.92
CA GLU A 85 41.53 -10.77 -16.98
C GLU A 85 40.86 -9.50 -17.52
N ARG A 86 41.00 -9.21 -18.81
CA ARG A 86 40.34 -8.05 -19.44
C ARG A 86 38.82 -8.19 -19.43
N TRP A 87 38.30 -9.38 -19.69
CA TRP A 87 36.86 -9.65 -19.61
C TRP A 87 36.34 -9.59 -18.17
N ASP A 88 37.12 -10.00 -17.17
CA ASP A 88 36.76 -9.87 -15.76
C ASP A 88 36.66 -8.40 -15.32
N VAL A 89 37.62 -7.58 -15.74
CA VAL A 89 37.60 -6.12 -15.52
C VAL A 89 36.32 -5.51 -16.09
N VAL A 90 35.96 -5.87 -17.31
CA VAL A 90 34.76 -5.33 -17.96
C VAL A 90 33.47 -5.86 -17.33
N GLY A 91 33.43 -7.13 -16.93
CA GLY A 91 32.31 -7.70 -16.17
C GLY A 91 32.08 -6.95 -14.86
N ALA A 92 33.15 -6.64 -14.13
CA ALA A 92 33.10 -5.86 -12.89
C ALA A 92 32.62 -4.42 -13.12
N HIS A 93 33.15 -3.72 -14.13
CA HIS A 93 32.72 -2.38 -14.52
C HIS A 93 31.23 -2.33 -14.87
N CYS A 94 30.78 -3.22 -15.77
CA CYS A 94 29.38 -3.27 -16.21
C CYS A 94 28.43 -3.57 -15.05
N SER A 95 28.78 -4.53 -14.19
CA SER A 95 27.97 -4.87 -13.01
C SER A 95 27.90 -3.71 -12.01
N ALA A 96 28.99 -2.96 -11.83
CA ALA A 96 29.00 -1.81 -10.93
C ALA A 96 28.16 -0.64 -11.46
N ASN A 97 28.25 -0.37 -12.76
CA ASN A 97 27.44 0.68 -13.39
C ASN A 97 25.95 0.34 -13.41
N GLU A 98 25.59 -0.94 -13.58
CA GLU A 98 24.21 -1.40 -13.44
C GLU A 98 23.67 -1.12 -12.03
N ARG A 99 24.41 -1.49 -10.98
CA ARG A 99 24.02 -1.18 -9.59
C ARG A 99 23.90 0.32 -9.34
N ARG A 100 24.85 1.11 -9.84
CA ARG A 100 24.82 2.57 -9.72
C ARG A 100 23.60 3.18 -10.41
N ALA A 101 23.23 2.69 -11.59
CA ALA A 101 22.05 3.15 -12.31
C ALA A 101 20.76 2.80 -11.56
N ASP A 102 20.68 1.59 -10.99
CA ASP A 102 19.57 1.15 -10.14
C ASP A 102 19.44 2.02 -8.87
N GLU A 103 20.55 2.28 -8.18
CA GLU A 103 20.60 3.12 -6.98
C GLU A 103 20.12 4.54 -7.28
N ALA A 104 20.63 5.16 -8.35
CA ALA A 104 20.20 6.49 -8.77
C ALA A 104 18.70 6.54 -9.12
N SER A 105 18.19 5.50 -9.78
CA SER A 105 16.77 5.41 -10.13
C SER A 105 15.88 5.28 -8.89
N ARG A 106 16.28 4.40 -7.95
CA ARG A 106 15.59 4.24 -6.66
C ARG A 106 15.59 5.53 -5.85
N ASP A 107 16.69 6.28 -5.87
CA ASP A 107 16.83 7.56 -5.17
C ASP A 107 15.84 8.61 -5.69
N VAL A 108 15.71 8.73 -7.01
CA VAL A 108 14.73 9.64 -7.63
C VAL A 108 13.31 9.19 -7.35
N GLU A 109 13.03 7.89 -7.45
CA GLU A 109 11.72 7.33 -7.14
C GLU A 109 11.33 7.56 -5.67
N ALA A 110 12.26 7.34 -4.73
CA ALA A 110 12.05 7.58 -3.31
C ALA A 110 11.75 9.06 -3.03
N TRP A 111 12.48 9.98 -3.68
CA TRP A 111 12.22 11.41 -3.55
C TRP A 111 10.84 11.80 -4.11
N LEU A 112 10.46 11.29 -5.29
CA LEU A 112 9.15 11.53 -5.89
C LEU A 112 8.01 10.97 -5.01
N LYS A 113 8.19 9.78 -4.44
CA LYS A 113 7.25 9.18 -3.48
C LYS A 113 7.09 10.04 -2.24
N CYS A 114 8.19 10.54 -1.65
CA CYS A 114 8.12 11.45 -0.51
C CYS A 114 7.39 12.75 -0.88
N ARG A 115 7.69 13.34 -2.04
CA ARG A 115 7.00 14.53 -2.52
C ARG A 115 5.48 14.32 -2.65
N TYR A 116 5.07 13.18 -3.18
CA TYR A 116 3.66 12.81 -3.31
C TYR A 116 2.97 12.62 -1.95
N MET A 117 3.63 11.94 -1.00
CA MET A 117 3.08 11.70 0.34
C MET A 117 2.92 12.96 1.17
N ARG A 118 3.66 14.03 0.87
CA ARG A 118 3.53 15.31 1.58
C ARG A 118 2.13 15.92 1.44
N GLU A 119 1.45 15.68 0.32
CA GLU A 119 0.08 16.16 0.08
C GLU A 119 -0.97 15.32 0.82
N HIS A 120 -0.59 14.14 1.31
CA HIS A 120 -1.47 13.17 1.96
C HIS A 120 -1.10 12.99 3.45
N LEU A 121 -0.57 14.05 4.08
CA LEU A 121 -0.24 14.07 5.51
C LEU A 121 -1.51 13.94 6.36
N GLY A 122 -1.50 13.01 7.32
CA GLY A 122 -2.63 12.74 8.20
C GLY A 122 -3.69 11.79 7.64
N GLU A 123 -3.58 11.38 6.37
CA GLU A 123 -4.47 10.38 5.79
C GLU A 123 -4.11 8.97 6.25
N GLU A 124 -5.12 8.09 6.22
CA GLU A 124 -5.00 6.69 6.62
C GLU A 124 -4.88 5.79 5.39
N PHE A 125 -3.93 4.86 5.44
CA PHE A 125 -3.67 3.91 4.36
C PHE A 125 -3.55 2.50 4.90
N ALA A 126 -4.01 1.54 4.09
CA ALA A 126 -3.71 0.13 4.29
C ALA A 126 -2.29 -0.17 3.77
N GLY A 127 -1.53 -0.91 4.57
CA GLY A 127 -0.19 -1.34 4.20
C GLY A 127 0.14 -2.73 4.72
N THR A 128 1.21 -3.27 4.16
CA THR A 128 1.78 -4.57 4.52
C THR A 128 3.18 -4.36 5.08
N VAL A 129 3.50 -4.99 6.20
CA VAL A 129 4.85 -4.94 6.79
C VAL A 129 5.86 -5.56 5.82
N SER A 130 6.78 -4.78 5.29
CA SER A 130 7.81 -5.19 4.33
C SER A 130 9.05 -5.73 5.02
N ALA A 131 9.44 -5.14 6.16
CA ALA A 131 10.59 -5.55 6.95
C ALA A 131 10.40 -5.18 8.41
N VAL A 132 11.02 -5.97 9.29
CA VAL A 132 10.95 -5.79 10.74
C VAL A 132 12.37 -5.57 11.24
N THR A 133 12.56 -4.56 12.08
CA THR A 133 13.86 -4.23 12.68
C THR A 133 13.71 -4.08 14.19
N SER A 134 14.83 -3.96 14.91
CA SER A 134 14.81 -3.72 16.37
C SER A 134 14.23 -2.37 16.78
N PHE A 135 14.32 -1.36 15.91
CA PHE A 135 13.87 0.02 16.19
C PHE A 135 12.52 0.36 15.56
N GLY A 136 11.94 -0.53 14.75
CA GLY A 136 10.66 -0.25 14.10
C GLY A 136 10.27 -1.24 13.00
N LEU A 137 9.17 -0.91 12.33
CA LEU A 137 8.58 -1.66 11.23
C LEU A 137 8.61 -0.84 9.95
N PHE A 138 9.05 -1.44 8.85
CA PHE A 138 8.84 -0.86 7.53
C PHE A 138 7.52 -1.39 6.97
N VAL A 139 6.68 -0.47 6.51
CA VAL A 139 5.36 -0.77 5.95
C VAL A 139 5.30 -0.25 4.52
N LEU A 140 4.91 -1.13 3.61
CA LEU A 140 4.66 -0.83 2.21
C LEU A 140 3.16 -0.58 2.02
N LEU A 141 2.79 0.58 1.49
CA LEU A 141 1.39 0.89 1.17
C LEU A 141 0.92 0.08 -0.02
N ASP A 142 -0.28 -0.49 0.07
CA ASP A 142 -0.78 -1.46 -0.90
C ASP A 142 -1.08 -0.85 -2.27
N ALA A 143 -1.63 0.37 -2.30
CA ALA A 143 -2.00 1.05 -3.54
C ALA A 143 -0.83 1.84 -4.15
N LEU A 144 0.03 2.40 -3.30
CA LEU A 144 1.03 3.40 -3.69
C LEU A 144 2.45 2.83 -3.80
N TYR A 145 2.69 1.63 -3.29
CA TYR A 145 4.03 1.01 -3.21
C TYR A 145 5.09 1.96 -2.60
N VAL A 146 4.64 2.76 -1.64
CA VAL A 146 5.49 3.66 -0.84
C VAL A 146 5.85 2.94 0.44
N GLU A 147 7.14 2.96 0.77
CA GLU A 147 7.64 2.41 2.02
C GLU A 147 7.84 3.54 3.04
N GLY A 148 7.45 3.29 4.29
CA GLY A 148 7.68 4.19 5.41
C GLY A 148 7.92 3.43 6.70
N LEU A 149 8.43 4.15 7.70
CA LEU A 149 8.88 3.60 8.97
C LEU A 149 7.86 3.91 10.07
N ILE A 150 7.45 2.87 10.81
CA ILE A 150 6.81 3.02 12.11
C ILE A 150 7.89 2.79 13.16
N HIS A 151 8.24 3.84 13.90
CA HIS A 151 9.18 3.72 15.01
C HIS A 151 8.57 2.95 16.19
N ILE A 152 9.39 2.22 16.94
CA ILE A 152 8.95 1.41 18.09
C ILE A 152 8.16 2.21 19.15
N THR A 153 8.42 3.50 19.28
CA THR A 153 7.67 4.39 20.19
C THR A 153 6.24 4.66 19.73
N GLU A 154 5.98 4.64 18.42
CA GLU A 154 4.66 4.84 17.82
C GLU A 154 3.84 3.53 17.78
N LEU A 155 4.47 2.38 18.06
CA LEU A 155 3.83 1.07 18.16
C LEU A 155 3.11 0.84 19.49
N GLY A 156 3.28 1.74 20.47
CA GLY A 156 2.62 1.69 21.78
C GLY A 156 3.61 1.57 22.93
N GLY A 157 3.19 1.99 24.13
CA GLY A 157 4.01 2.07 25.36
C GLY A 157 4.33 0.71 25.99
N GLU A 158 4.71 -0.28 25.19
CA GLU A 158 5.11 -1.61 25.64
C GLU A 158 6.52 -1.94 25.15
N TYR A 159 7.13 -2.93 25.80
CA TYR A 159 8.41 -3.48 25.35
C TYR A 159 8.17 -4.50 24.24
N TYR A 160 8.77 -4.25 23.08
CA TYR A 160 8.81 -5.18 21.97
C TYR A 160 10.18 -5.87 21.92
N ARG A 161 10.17 -7.20 21.84
CA ARG A 161 11.36 -8.01 21.61
C ARG A 161 11.46 -8.37 20.14
N PHE A 162 12.60 -8.06 19.52
CA PHE A 162 12.89 -8.46 18.14
C PHE A 162 13.46 -9.88 18.11
N GLU A 163 12.85 -10.74 17.30
CA GLU A 163 13.34 -12.10 17.02
C GLU A 163 13.87 -12.16 15.58
N GLU A 164 15.20 -12.18 15.45
CA GLU A 164 15.89 -12.07 14.16
C GLU A 164 15.62 -13.27 13.23
N VAL A 165 15.58 -14.48 13.78
CA VAL A 165 15.37 -15.71 13.01
C VAL A 165 13.99 -15.72 12.33
N ARG A 166 12.98 -15.20 13.03
CA ARG A 166 11.60 -15.14 12.54
C ARG A 166 11.23 -13.84 11.85
N GLN A 167 12.08 -12.81 11.96
CA GLN A 167 11.80 -11.46 11.48
C GLN A 167 10.46 -10.95 12.04
N GLU A 168 10.28 -11.09 13.35
CA GLU A 168 9.07 -10.66 14.07
C GLU A 168 9.40 -9.77 15.28
N LEU A 169 8.56 -8.76 15.53
CA LEU A 169 8.54 -7.98 16.76
C LEU A 169 7.38 -8.48 17.62
N ARG A 170 7.69 -8.94 18.82
CA ARG A 170 6.72 -9.48 19.77
C ARG A 170 6.60 -8.59 21.00
N GLY A 171 5.39 -8.12 21.28
CA GLY A 171 5.07 -7.40 22.51
C GLY A 171 5.10 -8.34 23.71
N GLU A 172 5.80 -7.95 24.77
CA GLU A 172 5.98 -8.77 25.97
C GLU A 172 4.68 -8.90 26.77
N ARG A 173 3.93 -7.80 26.91
CA ARG A 173 2.71 -7.74 27.73
C ARG A 173 1.44 -8.11 26.97
N THR A 174 1.24 -7.56 25.78
CA THR A 174 0.06 -7.85 24.95
C THR A 174 0.18 -9.14 24.16
N GLY A 175 1.40 -9.63 23.92
CA GLY A 175 1.65 -10.77 23.05
C GLY A 175 1.38 -10.49 21.56
N ILE A 176 1.11 -9.24 21.17
CA ILE A 176 0.92 -8.83 19.77
C ILE A 176 2.21 -9.09 19.00
N ARG A 177 2.07 -9.62 17.78
CA ARG A 177 3.20 -9.96 16.91
C ARG A 177 3.08 -9.21 15.60
N PHE A 178 4.13 -8.52 15.22
CA PHE A 178 4.30 -7.93 13.91
C PHE A 178 5.36 -8.71 13.17
N ALA A 179 4.93 -9.48 12.17
CA ALA A 179 5.81 -10.24 11.31
C ALA A 179 5.85 -9.61 9.91
N THR A 180 6.87 -9.95 9.13
CA THR A 180 6.90 -9.60 7.71
C THR A 180 5.67 -10.20 7.01
N GLY A 181 4.92 -9.37 6.27
CA GLY A 181 3.68 -9.75 5.59
C GLY A 181 2.38 -9.49 6.37
N THR A 182 2.46 -9.05 7.63
CA THR A 182 1.26 -8.65 8.39
C THR A 182 0.63 -7.40 7.77
N ARG A 183 -0.71 -7.41 7.63
CA ARG A 183 -1.50 -6.24 7.19
C ARG A 183 -1.75 -5.30 8.36
N VAL A 184 -1.55 -4.01 8.14
CA VAL A 184 -1.71 -2.95 9.16
C VAL A 184 -2.41 -1.74 8.55
N GLN A 185 -3.16 -1.03 9.37
CA GLN A 185 -3.68 0.30 9.04
C GLN A 185 -2.74 1.34 9.63
N ILE A 186 -2.30 2.28 8.80
CA ILE A 186 -1.34 3.30 9.19
C ILE A 186 -1.87 4.69 8.87
N GLN A 187 -1.38 5.68 9.59
CA GLN A 187 -1.60 7.09 9.30
C GLN A 187 -0.26 7.74 8.97
N VAL A 188 -0.24 8.61 7.96
CA VAL A 188 0.96 9.38 7.61
C VAL A 188 1.18 10.46 8.64
N SER A 189 2.24 10.34 9.46
CA SER A 189 2.52 11.30 10.53
C SER A 189 3.43 12.43 10.06
N ARG A 190 4.52 12.08 9.36
CA ARG A 190 5.53 13.05 8.94
C ARG A 190 6.19 12.58 7.65
N VAL A 191 6.56 13.55 6.82
CA VAL A 191 7.34 13.33 5.60
C VAL A 191 8.55 14.25 5.63
N ASP A 192 9.74 13.67 5.47
CA ASP A 192 11.00 14.39 5.35
C ASP A 192 11.53 14.24 3.92
N LEU A 193 11.57 15.35 3.19
CA LEU A 193 12.03 15.39 1.80
C LEU A 193 13.56 15.34 1.69
N ASP A 194 14.27 15.86 2.69
CA ASP A 194 15.73 15.91 2.69
C ASP A 194 16.28 14.52 3.04
N GLY A 195 15.69 13.91 4.07
CA GLY A 195 16.01 12.54 4.46
C GLY A 195 15.41 11.46 3.56
N ARG A 196 14.46 11.81 2.66
CA ARG A 196 13.64 10.87 1.86
C ARG A 196 12.99 9.79 2.74
N LYS A 197 12.50 10.21 3.91
CA LYS A 197 11.91 9.34 4.93
C LYS A 197 10.46 9.71 5.16
N ILE A 198 9.64 8.70 5.37
CA ILE A 198 8.22 8.87 5.70
C ILE A 198 7.98 8.12 7.00
N ASP A 199 7.46 8.84 7.99
CA ASP A 199 7.12 8.30 9.29
C ASP A 199 5.62 8.00 9.34
N PHE A 200 5.31 6.78 9.74
CA PHE A 200 3.96 6.30 9.90
C PHE A 200 3.64 6.09 11.38
N ARG A 201 2.37 6.27 11.73
CA ARG A 201 1.79 5.86 13.00
C ARG A 201 0.85 4.69 12.77
N LEU A 202 0.87 3.71 13.68
CA LEU A 202 -0.06 2.60 13.62
C LEU A 202 -1.46 3.07 14.07
N VAL A 203 -2.48 2.87 13.23
CA VAL A 203 -3.87 3.09 13.61
C VAL A 203 -4.42 1.76 14.11
N SER A 204 -4.70 1.70 15.41
CA SER A 204 -5.31 0.50 15.98
C SER A 204 -6.81 0.51 15.67
N PRO A 205 -7.40 -0.52 15.05
CA PRO A 205 -8.85 -0.57 14.80
C PRO A 205 -9.67 -0.49 16.09
N ARG A 206 -9.03 -0.74 17.25
CA ARG A 206 -9.63 -0.63 18.58
C ARG A 206 -9.83 0.82 19.06
N SER A 207 -9.10 1.78 18.52
CA SER A 207 -9.23 3.18 18.96
C SER A 207 -10.50 3.85 18.44
N ASP A 208 -11.02 3.43 17.28
CA ASP A 208 -12.26 4.00 16.76
C ASP A 208 -13.50 3.36 17.37
N GLU A 209 -13.49 2.07 17.70
CA GLU A 209 -14.53 1.51 18.55
C GLU A 209 -14.54 2.17 19.93
N ALA A 210 -13.37 2.42 20.54
CA ALA A 210 -13.31 3.14 21.81
C ALA A 210 -13.79 4.60 21.72
N LYS A 211 -13.53 5.31 20.61
CA LYS A 211 -14.01 6.68 20.37
C LYS A 211 -15.49 6.73 19.99
N LEU A 212 -15.99 5.76 19.22
CA LEU A 212 -17.41 5.62 18.85
C LEU A 212 -18.24 5.26 20.09
N VAL A 213 -17.74 4.37 20.93
CA VAL A 213 -18.34 4.04 22.23
C VAL A 213 -18.31 5.26 23.16
N ALA A 214 -17.20 6.00 23.23
CA ALA A 214 -17.11 7.23 24.02
C ALA A 214 -18.02 8.37 23.52
N ARG A 215 -18.27 8.46 22.20
CA ARG A 215 -19.25 9.39 21.61
C ARG A 215 -20.69 8.96 21.91
N ALA A 216 -20.99 7.67 21.79
CA ALA A 216 -22.30 7.11 22.16
C ALA A 216 -22.62 7.29 23.65
N PHE A 217 -21.61 7.27 24.53
CA PHE A 217 -21.79 7.59 25.96
C PHE A 217 -21.94 9.10 26.22
N ARG A 218 -21.39 9.98 25.37
CA ARG A 218 -21.48 11.44 25.54
C ARG A 218 -22.83 11.99 25.06
N ASP A 219 -23.38 11.45 23.99
CA ASP A 219 -24.71 11.84 23.48
C ASP A 219 -25.85 11.35 24.40
N LYS A 220 -25.57 10.35 25.24
CA LYS A 220 -26.53 9.82 26.22
C LYS A 220 -26.48 10.54 27.58
N ALA A 221 -25.51 11.43 27.81
CA ALA A 221 -25.34 12.16 29.07
C ALA A 221 -26.06 13.52 29.12
N GLY A 222 -26.81 13.87 28.06
CA GLY A 222 -27.53 15.14 27.94
C GLY A 222 -28.99 15.14 28.40
N ASP A 223 -29.54 14.02 28.89
CA ASP A 223 -30.91 13.98 29.39
C ASP A 223 -31.06 13.16 30.67
N LYS A 224 -32.00 13.59 31.51
CA LYS A 224 -32.05 13.46 32.97
C LYS A 224 -31.97 12.05 33.59
N ALA A 225 -31.34 12.02 34.76
CA ALA A 225 -31.67 11.28 35.99
C ALA A 225 -32.44 9.95 35.88
N GLY A 226 -31.71 8.86 36.16
CA GLY A 226 -32.27 7.56 36.54
C GLY A 226 -31.17 6.50 36.59
N LEU A 227 -30.89 5.93 37.76
CA LEU A 227 -29.98 4.78 37.90
C LEU A 227 -30.42 3.66 36.92
N PRO A 228 -29.50 3.01 36.18
CA PRO A 228 -29.85 1.84 35.38
C PRO A 228 -30.20 0.66 36.30
N PRO A 229 -31.24 -0.14 35.99
CA PRO A 229 -31.49 -1.37 36.72
C PRO A 229 -30.36 -2.38 36.43
N ALA A 230 -30.03 -3.20 37.43
CA ALA A 230 -28.99 -4.20 37.38
C ALA A 230 -29.13 -5.13 36.15
N ALA A 231 -28.00 -5.44 35.51
CA ALA A 231 -27.94 -6.35 34.38
C ALA A 231 -28.37 -7.78 34.79
N PRO A 232 -29.21 -8.48 33.99
CA PRO A 232 -29.61 -9.85 34.30
C PRO A 232 -28.42 -10.81 34.17
N ALA A 233 -28.26 -11.71 35.15
CA ALA A 233 -27.10 -12.59 35.26
C ALA A 233 -27.16 -13.78 34.29
N THR A 234 -28.30 -14.01 33.62
CA THR A 234 -28.48 -15.15 32.72
C THR A 234 -29.29 -14.82 31.46
N ALA A 235 -28.99 -15.53 30.36
CA ALA A 235 -29.64 -15.34 29.06
C ALA A 235 -31.15 -15.61 29.07
N VAL A 236 -31.64 -16.40 30.02
CA VAL A 236 -33.07 -16.71 30.19
C VAL A 236 -33.83 -15.51 30.74
N GLU A 237 -33.24 -14.79 31.71
CA GLU A 237 -33.83 -13.59 32.30
C GLU A 237 -33.87 -12.42 31.31
N ALA A 238 -32.83 -12.30 30.45
CA ALA A 238 -32.80 -11.31 29.38
C ALA A 238 -33.94 -11.55 28.35
N LEU A 239 -34.21 -12.81 28.00
CA LEU A 239 -35.28 -13.15 27.06
C LEU A 239 -36.67 -12.85 27.62
N ASP A 240 -36.88 -13.07 28.92
CA ASP A 240 -38.16 -12.76 29.58
C ASP A 240 -38.40 -11.26 29.74
N GLN A 241 -37.35 -10.46 29.96
CA GLN A 241 -37.46 -9.00 29.95
C GLN A 241 -37.85 -8.46 28.57
N VAL A 242 -37.24 -8.97 27.50
CA VAL A 242 -37.59 -8.60 26.12
C VAL A 242 -39.04 -9.00 25.79
N ARG A 243 -39.48 -10.18 26.21
CA ARG A 243 -40.87 -10.63 26.01
C ARG A 243 -41.89 -9.79 26.77
N ARG A 244 -41.54 -9.28 27.95
CA ARG A 244 -42.40 -8.37 28.73
C ARG A 244 -42.49 -6.99 28.08
N ALA A 245 -41.36 -6.44 27.65
CA ALA A 245 -41.31 -5.17 26.92
C ALA A 245 -42.10 -5.24 25.59
N ASP A 246 -42.00 -6.34 24.85
CA ASP A 246 -42.78 -6.54 23.62
C ASP A 246 -44.29 -6.62 23.89
N ARG A 247 -44.71 -7.27 24.99
CA ARG A 247 -46.12 -7.30 25.41
C ARG A 247 -46.67 -5.95 25.83
N GLU A 248 -45.85 -5.09 26.45
CA GLU A 248 -46.23 -3.73 26.83
C GLU A 248 -46.38 -2.84 25.60
N ALA A 249 -45.41 -2.87 24.67
CA ALA A 249 -45.51 -2.16 23.40
C ALA A 249 -46.73 -2.61 22.56
N LYS A 250 -47.10 -3.89 22.65
CA LYS A 250 -48.29 -4.44 21.98
C LYS A 250 -49.61 -4.04 22.66
N ARG A 251 -49.59 -3.71 23.96
CA ARG A 251 -50.74 -3.15 24.68
C ARG A 251 -50.95 -1.68 24.32
N ASP A 252 -49.89 -0.89 24.23
CA ASP A 252 -49.97 0.53 23.88
C ASP A 252 -50.45 0.75 22.43
N THR A 253 -50.02 -0.11 21.51
CA THR A 253 -50.53 -0.12 20.12
C THR A 253 -51.96 -0.63 19.97
N LYS A 254 -52.49 -1.37 20.97
CA LYS A 254 -53.91 -1.78 21.01
C LYS A 254 -54.80 -0.71 21.64
N ALA A 255 -54.28 0.05 22.61
CA ALA A 255 -54.97 1.21 23.20
C ALA A 255 -55.13 2.37 22.21
N SER A 256 -54.18 2.58 21.29
CA SER A 256 -54.28 3.61 20.24
C SER A 256 -55.25 3.26 19.09
N ARG A 257 -55.70 2.00 19.00
CA ARG A 257 -56.63 1.52 17.94
C ARG A 257 -58.11 1.48 18.36
N SER A 258 -58.46 1.71 19.62
CA SER A 258 -59.86 1.73 20.10
C SER A 258 -60.51 3.12 20.19
N GLY A 259 -59.88 4.16 19.60
CA GLY A 259 -60.30 5.56 19.75
C GLY A 259 -60.90 6.26 18.51
N ARG A 260 -61.32 5.55 17.45
CA ARG A 260 -61.95 6.22 16.28
C ARG A 260 -62.96 5.35 15.53
N ALA A 261 -64.21 5.37 16.00
CA ALA A 261 -65.39 5.01 15.21
C ALA A 261 -66.28 6.26 15.09
N VAL A 262 -66.53 6.75 13.87
CA VAL A 262 -67.44 7.87 13.58
C VAL A 262 -68.77 7.31 13.10
N ALA A 263 -69.86 7.63 13.80
CA ALA A 263 -71.22 7.43 13.31
C ALA A 263 -71.72 8.70 12.60
N ARG A 264 -72.29 8.51 11.39
CA ARG A 264 -72.87 9.53 10.49
C ARG A 264 -74.13 10.18 11.06
N PRO A 265 -74.55 11.33 10.48
CA PRO A 265 -75.96 11.49 10.13
C PRO A 265 -76.21 11.79 8.64
N VAL A 266 -77.40 11.38 8.21
CA VAL A 266 -78.09 11.52 6.92
C VAL A 266 -78.86 12.87 6.92
N LYS A 267 -79.10 13.61 5.83
CA LYS A 267 -80.11 13.38 4.77
C LYS A 267 -80.17 14.58 3.79
N ALA A 268 -80.51 14.29 2.52
CA ALA A 268 -81.30 15.08 1.54
C ALA A 268 -80.70 16.41 0.96
N ALA A 269 -80.84 16.81 -0.32
CA ALA A 269 -81.54 16.32 -1.51
C ALA A 269 -80.99 17.01 -2.79
N LYS A 270 -81.14 16.35 -3.96
CA LYS A 270 -81.41 16.87 -5.34
C LYS A 270 -80.54 18.01 -5.93
N GLN A 271 -80.15 18.07 -7.21
CA GLN A 271 -80.51 17.36 -8.45
C GLN A 271 -79.50 17.77 -9.55
N ALA A 272 -79.31 16.88 -10.53
CA ALA A 272 -78.97 17.07 -11.96
C ALA A 272 -78.39 18.43 -12.43
N SER A 273 -77.32 18.49 -13.22
CA SER A 273 -77.33 18.05 -14.62
C SER A 273 -76.01 18.43 -15.34
N GLY A 274 -75.67 17.71 -16.43
CA GLY A 274 -74.96 18.30 -17.58
C GLY A 274 -73.49 17.89 -17.82
N LYS A 275 -73.30 16.96 -18.77
CA LYS A 275 -72.09 16.60 -19.55
C LYS A 275 -71.69 17.74 -20.53
N PRO A 276 -70.64 17.63 -21.41
CA PRO A 276 -69.18 17.63 -21.24
C PRO A 276 -68.48 18.59 -22.28
N VAL A 277 -67.23 18.31 -22.70
CA VAL A 277 -66.45 18.87 -23.87
C VAL A 277 -65.53 20.07 -23.52
N GLY A 278 -64.26 20.17 -23.93
CA GLY A 278 -63.40 19.38 -24.82
C GLY A 278 -61.94 19.91 -24.85
N LYS A 279 -61.03 19.05 -25.31
CA LYS A 279 -59.71 19.41 -25.92
C LYS A 279 -59.96 19.96 -27.35
N PRO A 280 -59.02 20.64 -28.08
CA PRO A 280 -57.57 20.31 -28.16
C PRO A 280 -56.57 21.49 -28.42
N ALA A 281 -55.27 21.13 -28.51
CA ALA A 281 -54.13 21.62 -29.34
C ALA A 281 -53.98 23.12 -29.70
N GLY A 282 -52.80 23.75 -29.85
CA GLY A 282 -51.39 23.36 -29.95
C GLY A 282 -50.60 24.44 -30.74
N LYS A 283 -49.24 24.41 -30.68
CA LYS A 283 -48.23 25.16 -31.49
C LYS A 283 -48.14 26.68 -31.23
N THR A 284 -47.02 27.41 -31.34
CA THR A 284 -45.61 27.29 -31.83
C THR A 284 -44.91 28.58 -31.34
N GLY A 285 -43.66 28.59 -30.88
CA GLY A 285 -42.45 28.79 -31.71
C GLY A 285 -41.77 30.13 -31.40
N GLY A 286 -40.43 30.19 -31.47
CA GLY A 286 -39.70 31.47 -31.58
C GLY A 286 -38.44 31.62 -30.70
N GLU A 287 -37.31 31.14 -31.21
CA GLU A 287 -35.95 31.60 -30.87
C GLU A 287 -35.75 33.04 -31.42
N PRO A 288 -34.78 33.82 -30.91
CA PRO A 288 -33.76 34.27 -31.86
C PRO A 288 -32.33 34.33 -31.30
N ARG A 289 -31.38 33.99 -32.19
CA ARG A 289 -29.94 34.27 -32.09
C ARG A 289 -29.62 35.72 -32.50
N THR A 290 -28.53 36.23 -31.90
CA THR A 290 -27.37 36.94 -32.50
C THR A 290 -27.02 38.28 -31.83
N LYS A 291 -25.77 38.41 -31.35
CA LYS A 291 -24.74 39.24 -32.02
C LYS A 291 -23.36 39.14 -31.34
N LYS A 292 -22.35 39.00 -32.21
CA LYS A 292 -20.91 39.20 -31.99
C LYS A 292 -20.57 40.67 -31.74
N ARG A 293 -19.53 40.90 -30.92
CA ARG A 293 -18.41 41.88 -31.00
C ARG A 293 -17.74 41.85 -29.62
N ARG A 294 -16.43 41.86 -29.43
CA ARG A 294 -15.30 42.32 -30.24
C ARG A 294 -14.04 41.58 -29.76
#